data_AF-S4V1P8-F1
#
_entry.id   AF-S4V1P8-F1
#
_cell.length_a   1.000
_cell.length_b   1.000
_cell.length_c   1.000
_cell.angle_alpha   90.00
_cell.angle_beta   90.00
_cell.angle_gamma   90.00
#
_symmetry.space_group_name_H-M   'P 1'
#
loop_
_entity.id
_entity.type
_entity.pdbx_description
1 polymer ?
#
loop_
_entity_poly.entity_id
_entity_poly.type
_entity_poly.pdbx_seq_one_letter_code
_entity_poly.pdbx_strand_id
1 'polypeptide(L)' 'MPQLIPDPWLYIFIMIWLVFILILPSKINNYKMLYKPTPKKTDMYQLLWLWPWI' A
#
# COMPACT_ATOMS: atom_id res chain seq x y z
N MET A 1 -31.54 -18.53 -11.98
CA MET A 1 -31.90 -17.23 -12.61
C MET A 1 -31.10 -17.08 -13.90
N PRO A 2 -31.67 -16.61 -15.01
CA PRO A 2 -30.96 -16.44 -16.29
C PRO A 2 -29.81 -15.41 -16.23
N GLN A 3 -29.74 -14.58 -15.18
CA GLN A 3 -28.61 -13.68 -14.90
C GLN A 3 -27.35 -14.38 -14.38
N LEU A 4 -27.43 -15.64 -13.98
CA LEU A 4 -26.28 -16.44 -13.52
C LEU A 4 -25.56 -17.15 -14.68
N ILE A 5 -25.97 -16.92 -15.93
CA ILE A 5 -25.28 -17.48 -17.10
C ILE A 5 -23.97 -16.69 -17.25
N PRO A 6 -22.81 -17.30 -16.91
CA PRO A 6 -21.53 -16.58 -16.82
C PRO A 6 -20.92 -16.30 -18.20
N ASP A 7 -21.45 -16.93 -19.25
CA ASP A 7 -21.04 -16.69 -20.62
C ASP A 7 -21.80 -15.50 -21.24
N PRO A 8 -21.12 -14.51 -21.83
CA PRO A 8 -19.66 -14.36 -22.03
C PRO A 8 -18.95 -13.49 -20.97
N TRP A 9 -19.67 -13.01 -19.95
CA TRP A 9 -19.21 -11.97 -19.02
C TRP A 9 -18.02 -12.37 -18.16
N LEU A 10 -17.98 -13.61 -17.67
CA LEU A 10 -16.90 -14.12 -16.84
C LEU A 10 -15.58 -14.18 -17.62
N TYR A 11 -15.63 -14.52 -18.91
CA TYR A 11 -14.47 -14.52 -19.78
C TYR A 11 -13.90 -13.10 -19.94
N ILE A 12 -14.77 -12.12 -20.24
CA ILE A 12 -14.37 -10.70 -20.36
C ILE A 12 -13.76 -10.19 -19.05
N PHE A 13 -14.37 -10.54 -17.92
CA PHE A 13 -13.86 -10.15 -16.60
C PHE A 13 -12.46 -10.70 -16.35
N ILE A 14 -12.23 -11.99 -16.59
CA ILE A 14 -10.91 -12.62 -16.40
C ILE A 14 -9.86 -11.97 -17.32
N MET A 15 -10.23 -11.67 -18.58
CA MET A 15 -9.31 -11.01 -19.52
C MET A 15 -8.92 -9.61 -19.04
N ILE A 16 -9.87 -8.83 -18.55
CA ILE A 16 -9.60 -7.51 -17.97
C ILE A 16 -8.67 -7.64 -16.75
N TRP A 17 -8.93 -8.60 -15.85
CA TRP A 17 -8.10 -8.83 -14.68
C TRP A 17 -6.67 -9.27 -15.02
N LEU A 18 -6.49 -10.13 -16.02
CA LEU A 18 -5.17 -10.54 -16.49
C LEU A 18 -4.36 -9.36 -17.01
N VAL A 19 -4.99 -8.50 -17.82
CA VAL A 19 -4.35 -7.28 -18.35
C VAL A 19 -3.92 -6.36 -17.21
N PHE A 20 -4.78 -6.17 -16.20
CA PHE A 20 -4.44 -5.39 -15.02
C PHE A 20 -3.24 -5.98 -14.28
N ILE A 21 -3.27 -7.26 -13.92
CA ILE A 21 -2.19 -7.91 -13.15
C ILE A 21 -0.85 -7.86 -13.89
N LEU A 22 -0.84 -7.95 -15.22
CA LEU A 22 0.40 -7.89 -16.00
C LEU A 22 0.96 -6.46 -16.11
N ILE A 23 0.09 -5.45 -16.28
CA ILE A 23 0.51 -4.07 -16.55
C ILE A 23 0.79 -3.27 -15.27
N LEU A 24 -0.07 -3.39 -14.25
CA LEU A 24 0.03 -2.64 -12.99
C LEU A 24 1.41 -2.76 -12.27
N PRO A 25 2.00 -3.95 -12.06
CA PRO A 25 3.24 -4.06 -11.30
C PRO A 25 4.42 -3.38 -12.00
N SER A 26 4.47 -3.42 -13.33
CA SER A 26 5.50 -2.73 -14.11
C SER A 26 5.49 -1.21 -13.88
N LYS A 27 4.31 -0.63 -13.70
CA LYS A 27 4.12 0.80 -13.46
C LYS A 27 4.39 1.16 -12.00
N ILE A 28 3.96 0.30 -11.07
CA ILE A 28 4.06 0.56 -9.64
C ILE A 28 5.49 0.38 -9.12
N ASN A 29 6.25 -0.60 -9.63
CA ASN A 29 7.60 -0.87 -9.13
C ASN A 29 8.61 0.24 -9.42
N ASN A 30 8.31 1.14 -10.37
CA ASN A 30 9.13 2.31 -10.66
C ASN A 30 8.92 3.46 -9.66
N TYR A 31 7.98 3.35 -8.72
CA TYR A 31 7.80 4.36 -7.69
C TYR A 31 8.93 4.26 -6.67
N LYS A 32 9.87 5.20 -6.75
CA LYS A 32 10.86 5.43 -5.70
C LYS A 32 10.15 6.01 -4.48
N MET A 33 10.10 5.25 -3.40
CA MET A 33 9.59 5.71 -2.10
C MET A 33 10.46 6.88 -1.60
N LEU A 34 9.93 8.10 -1.66
CA LEU A 34 10.66 9.34 -1.32
C LEU A 34 10.93 9.47 0.19
N TYR A 35 10.19 8.75 1.02
CA TYR A 35 10.43 8.68 2.45
C TYR A 35 11.40 7.56 2.76
N LYS A 36 12.66 7.90 3.03
CA LYS A 36 13.51 7.04 3.86
C LYS A 36 12.83 7.00 5.23
N PRO A 37 12.42 5.84 5.76
CA PRO A 37 12.02 5.76 7.15
C PRO A 37 13.27 6.11 7.96
N THR A 38 13.37 7.35 8.41
CA THR A 38 14.41 7.73 9.35
C THR A 38 14.12 6.92 10.60
N PRO A 39 15.05 6.07 11.06
CA PRO A 39 14.89 5.48 12.38
C PRO A 39 14.84 6.66 13.33
N LYS A 40 13.67 6.94 13.91
CA LYS A 40 13.59 7.82 15.07
C LYS A 40 14.51 7.18 16.09
N LYS A 41 15.71 7.73 16.25
CA LYS A 41 16.51 7.49 17.44
C LYS A 41 15.65 8.00 18.58
N THR A 42 14.97 7.07 19.24
CA THR A 42 14.45 7.31 20.56
C THR A 42 15.66 7.47 21.46
N ASP A 43 16.21 8.68 21.48
CA ASP A 43 17.04 9.16 22.57
C ASP A 43 16.08 9.28 23.77
N MET A 44 15.77 8.13 24.39
CA MET A 44 14.92 8.00 25.57
C MET A 44 15.62 8.49 26.84
N TYR A 45 16.53 9.45 26.72
CA TYR A 45 17.21 10.08 27.82
C TYR A 45 17.34 11.57 27.55
N GLN A 46 16.98 12.37 28.56
CA GLN A 46 17.10 13.82 28.63
C GLN A 46 15.90 14.62 28.10
N LEU A 47 14.75 14.45 28.74
CA LEU A 47 14.29 15.56 29.58
C LEU A 47 13.36 15.00 30.66
N LEU A 48 13.94 14.60 31.79
CA LEU A 48 13.20 14.62 33.05
C LEU A 48 12.79 16.09 33.24
N TRP A 49 11.55 16.40 32.88
CA TRP A 49 10.94 17.69 33.16
C TRP A 49 10.71 17.76 34.68
N LEU A 50 11.78 18.07 35.41
CA LEU A 50 11.72 18.45 36.80
C LEU A 50 11.09 19.85 36.85
N TRP A 51 9.76 19.87 36.97
CA TRP A 51 8.99 21.10 37.15
C TRP A 51 9.55 21.89 38.34
N PRO A 52 9.71 23.23 38.25
CA PRO A 52 10.49 24.02 39.21
C PRO A 52 9.79 24.31 40.55
N TRP A 53 8.91 23.42 41.03
CA TRP A 53 8.21 23.59 42.32
C TRP A 53 8.67 22.58 43.38
N ILE A 54 9.98 22.32 43.42
CA ILE A 54 10.69 21.79 44.61
C ILE A 54 11.69 22.85 45.06
#